data_AF-A0A1V1PD88-F1
#
_entry.id   AF-A0A1V1PD88-F1
#
_cell.length_a   1.000
_cell.length_b   1.000
_cell.length_c   1.000
_cell.angle_alpha   90.00
_cell.angle_beta   90.00
_cell.angle_gamma   90.00
#
_symmetry.space_group_name_H-M   'P 1'
#
loop_
_entity.id
_entity.type
_entity.pdbx_description
1 polymer ?
#
loop_
_entity_poly.entity_id
_entity_poly.type
_entity_poly.pdbx_seq_one_letter_code
_entity_poly.pdbx_strand_id
1 'polypeptide(L)'
;MKKHKPIHNQEKVSAEFHDAYKSVGKGRNFVRIHRIREFLKWPDQTFDSVLKSLMNAYAVELHGGDPSSMSEKEIADSYKDENGRLFLTISWR
;
A
#
# COMPACT_ATOMS: atom_id res chain seq x y z
N MET A 1 -32.60 -12.32 -6.25
CA MET A 1 -31.20 -11.94 -6.55
C MET A 1 -31.13 -10.44 -6.79
N LYS A 2 -30.24 -9.73 -6.06
CA LYS A 2 -29.53 -8.48 -6.42
C LYS A 2 -28.88 -7.93 -5.13
N LYS A 3 -27.64 -8.33 -4.85
CA LYS A 3 -26.80 -7.67 -3.82
C LYS A 3 -26.06 -6.52 -4.51
N HIS A 4 -26.35 -5.28 -4.13
CA HIS A 4 -25.66 -4.03 -4.52
C HIS A 4 -25.83 -3.11 -3.28
N LYS A 5 -24.81 -2.46 -2.69
CA LYS A 5 -23.53 -1.91 -3.17
C LYS A 5 -22.48 -1.89 -2.04
N PRO A 6 -21.17 -1.99 -2.37
CA PRO A 6 -20.13 -1.31 -1.61
C PRO A 6 -19.26 -0.43 -2.54
N ILE A 7 -19.87 0.37 -3.41
CA ILE A 7 -19.12 1.13 -4.43
C ILE A 7 -18.54 2.44 -3.83
N HIS A 8 -19.26 3.11 -2.93
CA HIS A 8 -18.82 4.41 -2.38
C HIS A 8 -17.67 4.35 -1.36
N ASN A 9 -17.45 3.21 -0.69
CA ASN A 9 -16.41 3.13 0.33
C ASN A 9 -15.04 2.78 -0.28
N GLN A 10 -15.01 1.94 -1.31
CA GLN A 10 -13.77 1.49 -1.95
C GLN A 10 -13.08 2.64 -2.69
N GLU A 11 -13.82 3.42 -3.48
CA GLU A 11 -13.28 4.57 -4.24
C GLU A 11 -12.68 5.63 -3.30
N LYS A 12 -13.37 5.93 -2.21
CA LYS A 12 -12.88 6.88 -1.20
C LYS A 12 -11.59 6.40 -0.55
N VAL A 13 -11.55 5.13 -0.13
CA VAL A 13 -10.36 4.54 0.51
C VAL A 13 -9.18 4.46 -0.46
N SER A 14 -9.42 4.14 -1.74
CA SER A 14 -8.39 4.20 -2.78
C SER A 14 -7.86 5.61 -3.00
N ALA A 15 -8.73 6.63 -2.98
CA ALA A 15 -8.32 8.03 -3.09
C ALA A 15 -7.46 8.47 -1.89
N GLU A 16 -7.87 8.13 -0.66
CA GLU A 16 -7.08 8.43 0.55
C GLU A 16 -5.69 7.77 0.49
N PHE A 17 -5.61 6.53 0.00
CA PHE A 17 -4.33 5.84 -0.18
C PHE A 17 -3.46 6.55 -1.24
N HIS A 18 -4.05 7.01 -2.35
CA HIS A 18 -3.33 7.75 -3.38
C HIS A 18 -2.80 9.10 -2.88
N ASP A 19 -3.59 9.80 -2.08
CA ASP A 19 -3.18 11.06 -1.49
C ASP A 19 -2.02 10.86 -0.49
N ALA A 20 -2.04 9.78 0.29
CA ALA A 20 -0.91 9.40 1.13
C ALA A 20 0.35 9.08 0.30
N TYR A 21 0.19 8.30 -0.78
CA TYR A 21 1.29 8.01 -1.71
C TYR A 21 1.93 9.29 -2.26
N LYS A 22 1.13 10.24 -2.76
CA LYS A 22 1.62 11.53 -3.28
C LYS A 22 2.30 12.36 -2.19
N SER A 23 1.68 12.45 -1.01
CA SER A 23 2.16 13.26 0.12
C SER A 23 3.52 12.77 0.65
N VAL A 24 3.65 11.46 0.81
CA VAL A 24 4.89 10.80 1.26
C VAL A 24 5.94 10.79 0.15
N GLY A 25 5.52 10.55 -1.08
CA GLY A 25 6.41 10.40 -2.23
C GLY A 25 7.06 11.71 -2.70
N LYS A 26 6.38 12.85 -2.53
CA LYS A 26 6.88 14.19 -2.93
C LYS A 26 7.41 14.21 -4.38
N GLY A 27 6.67 13.58 -5.30
CA GLY A 27 7.02 13.50 -6.72
C GLY A 27 7.94 12.34 -7.10
N ARG A 28 8.32 11.45 -6.17
CA ARG A 28 9.06 10.23 -6.48
C ARG A 28 8.14 9.13 -6.99
N ASN A 29 8.57 8.42 -8.03
CA ASN A 29 7.80 7.30 -8.62
C ASN A 29 7.76 6.06 -7.71
N PHE A 30 8.82 5.80 -6.94
CA PHE A 30 8.88 4.69 -6.00
C PHE A 30 8.81 5.22 -4.56
N VAL A 31 7.76 4.84 -3.84
CA VAL A 31 7.49 5.30 -2.49
C VAL A 31 7.58 4.13 -1.51
N ARG A 32 8.20 4.35 -0.36
CA ARG A 32 8.39 3.31 0.67
C ARG A 32 7.05 2.97 1.33
N ILE A 33 6.70 1.68 1.36
CA ILE A 33 5.41 1.20 1.87
C ILE A 33 5.24 1.55 3.35
N HIS A 34 6.27 1.32 4.18
CA HIS A 34 6.23 1.63 5.61
C HIS A 34 5.87 3.10 5.90
N ARG A 35 6.35 4.04 5.08
CA ARG A 35 6.04 5.47 5.24
C ARG A 35 4.59 5.81 4.91
N ILE A 36 3.99 5.13 3.93
CA ILE A 36 2.57 5.30 3.63
C ILE A 36 1.73 4.73 4.78
N ARG A 37 2.13 3.59 5.34
CA ARG A 37 1.49 3.01 6.53
C ARG A 37 1.55 3.95 7.73
N GLU A 38 2.74 4.50 8.03
CA GLU A 38 2.96 5.49 9.09
C GLU A 38 2.12 6.75 8.89
N PHE A 39 1.95 7.21 7.64
CA PHE A 39 1.15 8.39 7.31
C PHE A 39 -0.35 8.16 7.54
N LEU A 40 -0.88 7.04 7.05
CA LEU A 40 -2.31 6.72 7.14
C LEU A 40 -2.73 6.31 8.56
N LYS A 41 -1.84 5.67 9.32
CA LYS A 41 -2.11 5.13 10.67
C LYS A 41 -3.35 4.23 10.73
N TRP A 42 -3.64 3.54 9.63
CA TRP A 42 -4.75 2.60 9.57
C TRP A 42 -4.41 1.29 10.28
N PRO A 43 -5.42 0.50 10.70
CA PRO A 43 -5.20 -0.87 11.10
C PRO A 43 -4.51 -1.67 10.00
N ASP A 44 -3.59 -2.57 10.36
CA ASP A 44 -2.76 -3.30 9.39
C ASP A 44 -3.60 -4.07 8.37
N GLN A 45 -4.65 -4.76 8.85
CA GLN A 45 -5.56 -5.50 7.98
C GLN A 45 -6.26 -4.61 6.94
N THR A 46 -6.61 -3.38 7.31
CA THR A 46 -7.24 -2.42 6.40
C THR A 46 -6.25 -1.97 5.35
N PHE A 47 -5.04 -1.57 5.76
CA PHE A 47 -3.99 -1.15 4.84
C PHE A 47 -3.65 -2.25 3.84
N ASP A 48 -3.42 -3.47 4.32
CA ASP A 48 -3.02 -4.61 3.48
C ASP A 48 -4.13 -5.03 2.53
N SER A 49 -5.40 -4.98 2.97
CA SER A 49 -6.55 -5.28 2.11
C SER A 49 -6.69 -4.27 0.97
N VAL A 50 -6.48 -2.99 1.25
CA VAL A 50 -6.52 -1.92 0.25
C VAL A 50 -5.35 -2.03 -0.72
N LEU A 51 -4.14 -2.22 -0.20
CA LEU A 51 -2.95 -2.41 -1.02
C LEU A 51 -3.08 -3.62 -1.95
N LYS A 52 -3.56 -4.76 -1.42
CA LYS A 52 -3.84 -5.96 -2.22
C LYS A 52 -4.92 -5.69 -3.28
N SER A 53 -5.95 -4.93 -2.95
CA SER A 53 -7.00 -4.55 -3.91
C SER A 53 -6.46 -3.66 -5.04
N LEU A 54 -5.64 -2.65 -4.71
CA LEU A 54 -5.00 -1.76 -5.69
C LEU A 54 -4.04 -2.53 -6.61
N MET A 55 -3.25 -3.45 -6.05
CA MET A 55 -2.35 -4.32 -6.80
C MET A 55 -3.13 -5.23 -7.76
N ASN A 56 -4.19 -5.89 -7.27
CA ASN A 56 -5.03 -6.76 -8.10
C ASN A 56 -5.78 -6.01 -9.21
N ALA A 57 -6.07 -4.73 -8.99
CA ALA A 57 -6.65 -3.83 -9.99
C ALA A 57 -5.60 -3.25 -10.96
N TYR A 58 -4.32 -3.62 -10.83
CA TYR A 58 -3.20 -3.08 -11.60
C TYR A 58 -3.03 -1.56 -11.50
N ALA A 59 -3.61 -0.92 -10.48
CA ALA A 59 -3.43 0.51 -10.22
C ALA A 59 -2.03 0.83 -9.69
N VAL A 60 -1.39 -0.16 -9.06
CA VAL A 60 -0.07 -0.04 -8.46
C VAL A 60 0.76 -1.29 -8.73
N GLU A 61 2.07 -1.12 -8.69
CA GLU A 61 3.04 -2.22 -8.68
C GLU A 61 3.78 -2.25 -7.35
N LEU A 62 4.07 -3.45 -6.85
CA LEU A 62 4.88 -3.67 -5.66
C LEU A 62 6.27 -4.15 -6.04
N HIS A 63 7.28 -3.59 -5.37
CA HIS A 63 8.68 -3.89 -5.67
C HIS A 63 9.41 -4.35 -4.42
N GLY A 64 10.15 -5.45 -4.57
CA GLY A 64 11.13 -5.88 -3.57
C GLY A 64 12.39 -5.02 -3.62
N GLY A 65 13.35 -5.35 -2.78
CA GLY A 65 14.67 -4.72 -2.77
C GLY A 65 15.50 -5.22 -1.61
N ASP A 66 16.70 -4.67 -1.45
CA ASP A 66 17.57 -4.97 -0.31
C ASP A 66 17.11 -4.21 0.95
N PRO A 67 16.70 -4.91 2.03
CA PRO A 67 16.30 -4.29 3.28
C PRO A 67 17.48 -3.99 4.22
N SER A 68 18.73 -4.23 3.83
CA SER A 68 19.92 -4.09 4.69
C SER A 68 20.09 -2.70 5.34
N SER A 69 19.53 -1.66 4.71
CA SER A 69 19.53 -0.27 5.22
C SER A 69 18.30 0.11 6.04
N MET A 70 17.37 -0.82 6.26
CA MET A 70 16.10 -0.61 6.96
C MET A 70 16.15 -1.21 8.36
N SER A 71 15.51 -0.55 9.31
CA SER A 71 15.28 -1.08 10.65
C SER A 71 14.27 -2.21 10.65
N GLU A 72 14.29 -3.04 11.69
CA GLU A 72 13.30 -4.13 11.88
C GLU A 72 11.86 -3.61 11.84
N LYS A 73 11.61 -2.43 12.42
CA LYS A 73 10.29 -1.80 12.38
C LYS A 73 9.89 -1.41 10.95
N GLU A 74 10.77 -0.80 10.18
CA GLU A 74 10.47 -0.42 8.79
C GLU A 74 10.25 -1.67 7.91
N ILE A 75 10.96 -2.76 8.19
CA ILE A 75 10.74 -4.05 7.53
C ILE A 75 9.39 -4.66 7.94
N ALA A 76 9.02 -4.59 9.22
CA ALA A 76 7.74 -5.07 9.73
C ALA A 76 6.55 -4.28 9.18
N ASP A 77 6.70 -2.96 9.05
CA ASP A 77 5.68 -2.05 8.51
C ASP A 77 5.63 -2.06 6.96
N SER A 78 6.57 -2.75 6.31
CA SER A 78 6.50 -3.02 4.87
C SER A 78 5.45 -4.10 4.55
N TYR A 79 5.28 -4.47 3.28
CA TYR A 79 4.26 -5.44 2.88
C TYR A 79 4.88 -6.83 2.66
N LYS A 80 4.27 -7.87 3.21
CA LYS A 80 4.60 -9.27 2.91
C LYS A 80 3.39 -9.93 2.26
N ASP A 81 3.62 -10.66 1.17
CA ASP A 81 2.56 -11.48 0.58
C ASP A 81 2.34 -12.78 1.36
N GLU A 82 1.36 -13.56 0.92
CA GLU A 82 1.00 -14.86 1.49
C GLU A 82 2.12 -15.92 1.40
N ASN A 83 3.13 -15.71 0.55
CA ASN A 83 4.31 -16.57 0.43
C ASN A 83 5.50 -16.03 1.25
N GLY A 84 5.30 -14.96 2.02
CA GLY A 84 6.34 -14.31 2.82
C GLY A 84 7.30 -13.43 2.02
N ARG A 85 7.02 -13.15 0.74
CA ARG A 85 7.85 -12.26 -0.07
C ARG A 85 7.69 -10.82 0.41
N LEU A 86 8.83 -10.17 0.67
CA LEU A 86 8.88 -8.79 1.15
C LEU A 86 8.87 -7.80 -0.01
N PHE A 87 7.95 -6.84 0.07
CA PHE A 87 7.84 -5.69 -0.81
C PHE A 87 8.09 -4.41 -0.02
N LEU A 88 8.99 -3.57 -0.53
CA LEU A 88 9.50 -2.40 0.18
C LEU A 88 8.94 -1.10 -0.39
N THR A 89 8.66 -1.08 -1.70
CA THR A 89 8.19 0.11 -2.40
C THR A 89 6.97 -0.18 -3.26
N ILE A 90 6.21 0.88 -3.50
CA ILE A 90 5.05 0.93 -4.38
C ILE A 90 5.31 1.98 -5.47
N SER A 91 4.85 1.72 -6.69
CA SER A 91 4.72 2.74 -7.75
C SER A 91 3.29 2.78 -8.28
N TRP A 92 2.80 3.99 -8.56
CA TRP A 92 1.47 4.20 -9.14
C TRP A 92 1.56 4.21 -10.67
N ARG A 93 0.56 3.63 -11.35
CA ARG A 93 0.46 3.63 -12.82
C ARG A 93 -0.45 4.73 -13.36
#